data_AF-A0A6M3L268-F1
#
_entry.id   AF-A0A6M3L268-F1
#
_cell.length_a   1.000
_cell.length_b   1.000
_cell.length_c   1.000
_cell.angle_alpha   90.00
_cell.angle_beta   90.00
_cell.angle_gamma   90.00
#
_symmetry.space_group_name_H-M   'P 1'
#
loop_
_entity.id
_entity.type
_entity.pdbx_description
1 polymer ?
#
loop_
_entity_poly.entity_id
_entity_poly.type
_entity_poly.pdbx_seq_one_letter_code
_entity_poly.pdbx_strand_id
1 'polypeptide(L)'
;MSIPVKTEFTQFAGGLNTQSPKIALNPGACLSAMNYVASLDGGYERIDGYERYDGRTAPSSASYYYVTCSFLNGGPSVSDTITGNDSGATGVVIVVGDGYICYTKLTSAFTADETYNVGGTDKGTFTGDHSENGETTSQLHGVALNLAADKYRADIAAPTGSGAIRGLALLNGTLYAFRDNAGGTAGLIYKATAS
;
A
#
# COMPACT_ATOMS: atom_id res chain seq x y z
N MET A 1 -4.89 -57.74 -2.14
CA MET A 1 -4.24 -57.38 -3.42
C MET A 1 -4.21 -55.86 -3.49
N SER A 2 -3.06 -55.24 -3.21
CA SER A 2 -2.93 -53.78 -3.27
C SER A 2 -2.78 -53.37 -4.73
N ILE A 3 -3.70 -52.55 -5.23
CA ILE A 3 -3.65 -52.04 -6.60
C ILE A 3 -2.62 -50.90 -6.61
N PRO A 4 -1.53 -51.01 -7.39
CA PRO A 4 -0.53 -49.95 -7.43
C PRO A 4 -1.16 -48.68 -8.04
N VAL A 5 -1.16 -47.60 -7.26
CA VAL A 5 -1.55 -46.28 -7.75
C VAL A 5 -0.42 -45.77 -8.65
N LYS A 6 -0.72 -45.56 -9.94
CA LYS A 6 0.18 -44.86 -10.87
C LYS A 6 -0.14 -43.37 -10.82
N THR A 7 0.81 -42.58 -10.34
CA THR A 7 0.74 -41.12 -10.41
C THR A 7 1.37 -40.66 -11.73
N GLU A 8 0.57 -40.00 -12.56
CA GLU A 8 1.05 -39.28 -13.74
C GLU A 8 1.18 -37.79 -13.39
N PHE A 9 2.34 -37.20 -13.67
CA PHE A 9 2.62 -35.79 -13.42
C PHE A 9 2.89 -35.10 -14.76
N THR A 10 2.11 -34.06 -15.05
CA THR A 10 2.35 -33.18 -16.20
C THR A 10 2.79 -31.81 -15.68
N GLN A 11 4.07 -31.49 -15.85
CA GLN A 11 4.59 -30.17 -15.47
C GLN A 11 4.17 -29.13 -16.51
N PHE A 12 3.80 -27.92 -16.06
CA PHE A 12 3.74 -26.80 -16.99
C PHE A 12 5.16 -26.38 -17.40
N ALA A 13 5.43 -26.32 -18.70
CA ALA A 13 6.73 -25.98 -19.25
C ALA A 13 6.59 -24.89 -20.33
N GLY A 14 7.57 -23.99 -20.41
CA GLY A 14 7.55 -22.85 -21.33
C GLY A 14 6.66 -21.71 -20.85
N GLY A 15 6.12 -20.93 -21.78
CA GLY A 15 5.22 -19.80 -21.50
C GLY A 15 3.81 -20.01 -22.05
N LEU A 16 3.00 -18.95 -21.99
CA LEU A 16 1.64 -18.94 -22.52
C LEU A 16 1.64 -19.12 -24.06
N ASN A 17 1.09 -20.22 -24.54
CA ASN A 17 0.97 -20.52 -25.96
C ASN A 17 -0.46 -20.24 -26.45
N THR A 18 -0.61 -19.17 -27.24
CA THR A 18 -1.90 -18.74 -27.81
C THR A 18 -2.06 -19.07 -29.30
N GLN A 19 -1.02 -19.60 -29.94
CA GLN A 19 -0.95 -19.72 -31.41
C GLN A 19 -1.07 -21.16 -31.91
N SER A 20 -0.62 -22.13 -31.11
CA SER A 20 -0.64 -23.54 -31.54
C SER A 20 -2.05 -24.13 -31.46
N PRO A 21 -2.49 -24.91 -32.47
CA PRO A 21 -3.76 -25.61 -32.41
C PRO A 21 -3.74 -26.68 -31.31
N LYS A 22 -4.86 -26.83 -30.59
CA LYS A 22 -5.00 -27.69 -29.39
C LYS A 22 -4.55 -29.15 -29.58
N ILE A 23 -4.63 -29.67 -30.80
CA ILE A 23 -4.27 -31.06 -31.11
C ILE A 23 -2.76 -31.28 -31.30
N ALA A 24 -1.99 -30.22 -31.54
CA ALA A 24 -0.55 -30.27 -31.75
C ALA A 24 0.26 -29.82 -30.52
N LEU A 25 -0.44 -29.53 -29.40
CA LEU A 25 0.19 -29.08 -28.18
C LEU A 25 0.72 -30.26 -27.39
N ASN A 26 2.01 -30.19 -27.05
CA ASN A 26 2.62 -31.15 -26.13
C ASN A 26 1.97 -31.03 -24.74
N PRO A 27 1.84 -32.14 -24.00
CA PRO A 27 1.43 -32.11 -22.60
C PRO A 27 2.29 -31.11 -21.80
N GLY A 28 1.66 -30.25 -21.01
CA GLY A 28 2.36 -29.23 -20.20
C GLY A 28 2.41 -27.82 -20.81
N ALA A 29 1.87 -27.60 -22.01
CA ALA A 29 1.76 -26.25 -22.57
C ALA A 29 0.67 -25.42 -21.87
N CYS A 30 0.99 -24.19 -21.45
CA CYS A 30 0.03 -23.27 -20.85
C CYS A 30 -0.85 -22.64 -21.93
N LEU A 31 -2.16 -22.89 -21.87
CA LEU A 31 -3.16 -22.32 -22.79
C LEU A 31 -3.85 -21.07 -22.24
N SER A 32 -3.85 -20.92 -20.92
CA SER A 32 -4.42 -19.79 -20.21
C SER A 32 -3.75 -19.66 -18.85
N ALA A 33 -3.45 -18.43 -18.46
CA ALA A 33 -2.92 -18.09 -17.14
C ALA A 33 -3.69 -16.88 -16.63
N MET A 34 -4.07 -16.91 -15.35
CA MET A 34 -4.68 -15.76 -14.65
C MET A 34 -3.89 -15.51 -13.39
N ASN A 35 -3.45 -14.27 -13.18
CA ASN A 35 -2.64 -13.86 -12.02
C ASN A 35 -1.28 -14.57 -11.90
N TYR A 36 -0.77 -15.14 -13.00
CA TYR A 36 0.58 -15.68 -13.09
C TYR A 36 1.35 -15.01 -14.23
N VAL A 37 2.65 -14.85 -14.05
CA VAL A 37 3.60 -14.41 -15.07
C VAL A 37 4.68 -15.47 -15.26
N ALA A 38 5.34 -15.46 -16.42
CA ALA A 38 6.55 -16.25 -16.60
C ALA A 38 7.62 -15.67 -15.68
N SER A 39 8.11 -16.47 -14.73
CA SER A 39 9.18 -16.03 -13.83
C SER A 39 10.46 -15.82 -14.62
N LEU A 40 11.29 -14.86 -14.20
CA LEU A 40 12.58 -14.58 -14.83
C LEU A 40 13.52 -15.80 -14.77
N ASP A 41 13.42 -16.58 -13.69
CA ASP A 41 14.21 -17.80 -13.45
C ASP A 41 13.57 -19.07 -14.07
N GLY A 42 12.48 -18.89 -14.82
CA GLY A 42 11.74 -19.96 -15.46
C GLY A 42 10.54 -20.47 -14.65
N GLY A 43 9.58 -21.07 -15.33
CA GLY A 43 8.31 -21.48 -14.73
C GLY A 43 7.33 -20.31 -14.59
N TYR A 44 6.42 -20.42 -13.64
CA TYR A 44 5.33 -19.47 -13.43
C TYR A 44 5.36 -18.98 -11.99
N GLU A 45 5.30 -17.68 -11.79
CA GLU A 45 5.15 -17.04 -10.49
C GLU A 45 3.84 -16.27 -10.44
N ARG A 46 3.30 -16.06 -9.24
CA ARG A 46 2.12 -15.22 -9.10
C ARG A 46 2.51 -13.78 -9.32
N ILE A 47 1.58 -13.00 -9.86
CA ILE A 47 1.73 -11.55 -9.84
C ILE A 47 1.54 -11.12 -8.38
N ASP A 48 2.61 -10.65 -7.74
CA ASP A 48 2.62 -10.20 -6.32
C ASP A 48 1.81 -8.91 -6.07
N GLY A 49 1.00 -8.50 -7.04
CA GLY A 49 0.27 -7.24 -7.05
C GLY A 49 1.10 -6.08 -7.60
N TYR A 50 0.42 -4.97 -7.86
CA TYR A 50 1.08 -3.72 -8.24
C TYR A 50 0.69 -2.65 -7.24
N GLU A 51 1.66 -1.90 -6.76
CA GLU A 51 1.43 -0.71 -5.94
C GLU A 51 1.97 0.54 -6.64
N ARG A 52 1.42 1.70 -6.27
CA ARG A 52 1.94 2.98 -6.75
C ARG A 52 3.33 3.21 -6.17
N TYR A 53 4.21 3.79 -6.97
CA TYR A 53 5.59 4.05 -6.58
C TYR A 53 6.08 5.38 -7.13
N ASP A 54 6.66 6.19 -6.27
CA ASP A 54 7.33 7.45 -6.59
C ASP A 54 8.70 7.57 -5.92
N GLY A 55 9.23 6.52 -5.27
CA GLY A 55 10.47 6.57 -4.49
C GLY A 55 10.25 6.57 -2.97
N ARG A 56 9.01 6.71 -2.49
CA ARG A 56 8.65 6.47 -1.09
C ARG A 56 8.60 4.98 -0.78
N THR A 57 8.62 4.64 0.52
CA THR A 57 8.40 3.28 1.01
C THR A 57 7.05 2.74 0.51
N ALA A 58 6.97 1.43 0.29
CA ALA A 58 5.76 0.78 -0.20
C ALA A 58 4.55 1.09 0.71
N PRO A 59 3.40 1.51 0.16
CA PRO A 59 2.19 1.73 0.96
C PRO A 59 1.76 0.50 1.76
N SER A 60 1.97 -0.71 1.25
CA SER A 60 1.69 -1.96 1.95
C SER A 60 2.56 -2.21 3.19
N SER A 61 3.69 -1.51 3.35
CA SER A 61 4.52 -1.59 4.57
C SER A 61 4.12 -0.58 5.63
N ALA A 62 2.95 0.07 5.48
CA ALA A 62 2.43 1.01 6.45
C ALA A 62 2.14 0.34 7.80
N SER A 63 2.46 1.03 8.89
CA SER A 63 1.97 0.68 10.23
C SER A 63 0.94 1.70 10.72
N TYR A 64 0.18 1.30 11.73
CA TYR A 64 -0.76 2.16 12.43
C TYR A 64 -0.58 2.00 13.94
N TYR A 65 -1.12 2.96 14.68
CA TYR A 65 -1.14 2.97 16.14
C TYR A 65 -2.57 3.00 16.61
N TYR A 66 -2.83 2.29 17.70
CA TYR A 66 -4.08 2.25 18.43
C TYR A 66 -3.90 3.00 19.75
N VAL A 67 -4.87 3.83 20.12
CA VAL A 67 -4.90 4.49 21.43
C VAL A 67 -6.33 4.67 21.92
N THR A 68 -6.55 4.43 23.21
CA THR A 68 -7.81 4.76 23.88
C THR A 68 -7.85 6.24 24.22
N CYS A 69 -9.00 6.87 24.02
CA CYS A 69 -9.16 8.30 24.27
C CYS A 69 -10.58 8.67 24.68
N SER A 70 -10.69 9.79 25.38
CA SER A 70 -11.96 10.47 25.56
C SER A 70 -12.28 11.35 24.36
N PHE A 71 -13.57 11.63 24.14
CA PHE A 71 -14.03 12.56 23.13
C PHE A 71 -14.75 13.74 23.77
N LEU A 72 -14.39 14.95 23.33
CA LEU A 72 -15.18 16.15 23.55
C LEU A 72 -16.31 16.24 22.51
N ASN A 73 -17.24 17.18 22.69
CA ASN A 73 -18.33 17.37 21.76
C ASN A 73 -17.81 17.65 20.34
N GLY A 74 -18.23 16.83 19.37
CA GLY A 74 -17.76 16.91 17.97
C GLY A 74 -16.32 16.44 17.77
N GLY A 75 -15.94 15.31 18.39
CA GLY A 75 -14.63 14.64 18.35
C GLY A 75 -13.99 14.46 16.96
N PRO A 76 -12.86 13.73 16.86
CA PRO A 76 -12.12 13.62 15.60
C PRO A 76 -12.89 12.83 14.55
N SER A 77 -12.64 13.15 13.28
CA SER A 77 -13.14 12.42 12.12
C SER A 77 -12.02 11.65 11.43
N VAL A 78 -12.37 10.63 10.65
CA VAL A 78 -11.40 9.92 9.81
C VAL A 78 -10.77 10.91 8.82
N SER A 79 -9.45 10.81 8.64
CA SER A 79 -8.58 11.72 7.87
C SER A 79 -8.18 13.02 8.56
N ASP A 80 -8.70 13.31 9.76
CA ASP A 80 -8.21 14.44 10.53
C ASP A 80 -6.74 14.25 10.91
N THR A 81 -6.00 15.35 10.94
CA THR A 81 -4.66 15.38 11.54
C THR A 81 -4.79 15.78 12.99
N ILE A 82 -4.56 14.82 13.88
CA ILE A 82 -4.49 15.06 15.31
C ILE A 82 -3.11 15.61 15.67
N THR A 83 -3.09 16.56 16.58
CA THR A 83 -1.87 17.17 17.12
C THR A 83 -1.92 17.11 18.65
N GLY A 84 -0.87 16.62 19.28
CA GLY A 84 -0.74 16.62 20.74
C GLY A 84 -0.45 18.05 21.22
N ASN A 85 -1.20 18.52 22.21
CA ASN A 85 -1.01 19.87 22.75
C ASN A 85 0.33 20.02 23.48
N ASP A 86 0.81 18.95 24.12
CA ASP A 86 2.04 18.97 24.91
C ASP A 86 3.24 18.49 24.08
N SER A 87 3.08 17.36 23.38
CA SER A 87 4.16 16.76 22.57
C SER A 87 4.43 17.51 21.26
N GLY A 88 3.41 18.16 20.68
CA GLY A 88 3.44 18.66 19.31
C GLY A 88 3.51 17.54 18.26
N ALA A 89 3.39 16.26 18.66
CA ALA A 89 3.35 15.12 17.76
C ALA A 89 2.09 15.17 16.91
N THR A 90 2.19 14.67 15.68
CA THR A 90 1.07 14.61 14.75
C THR A 90 0.84 13.20 14.22
N GLY A 91 -0.42 12.90 13.92
CA GLY A 91 -0.84 11.65 13.30
C GLY A 91 -2.11 11.87 12.47
N VAL A 92 -2.33 11.03 11.46
CA VAL A 92 -3.53 11.07 10.61
C VAL A 92 -4.47 9.95 11.02
N VAL A 93 -5.69 10.31 11.42
CA VAL A 93 -6.72 9.37 11.87
C VAL A 93 -7.19 8.49 10.72
N ILE A 94 -7.21 7.17 10.94
CA ILE A 94 -7.71 6.17 10.00
C ILE A 94 -9.01 5.52 10.47
N VAL A 95 -9.22 5.38 11.78
CA VAL A 95 -10.43 4.81 12.38
C VAL A 95 -10.80 5.63 13.61
N VAL A 96 -12.09 5.86 13.80
CA VAL A 96 -12.67 6.43 15.02
C VAL A 96 -13.67 5.42 15.55
N GLY A 97 -13.39 4.85 16.72
CA GLY A 97 -14.27 3.93 17.41
C GLY A 97 -14.96 4.58 18.60
N ASP A 98 -15.64 3.78 19.42
CA ASP A 98 -16.21 4.23 20.69
C ASP A 98 -15.12 4.19 21.78
N GLY A 99 -14.59 5.36 22.15
CA GLY A 99 -13.52 5.51 23.14
C GLY A 99 -12.09 5.19 22.65
N TYR A 100 -11.86 5.07 21.35
CA TYR A 100 -10.52 4.87 20.79
C TYR A 100 -10.37 5.45 19.39
N ILE A 101 -9.12 5.67 18.99
CA ILE A 101 -8.75 6.03 17.63
C ILE A 101 -7.60 5.16 17.15
N CYS A 102 -7.58 4.92 15.84
CA CYS A 102 -6.40 4.42 15.15
C CYS A 102 -5.87 5.50 14.22
N TYR A 103 -4.55 5.69 14.18
CA TYR A 103 -3.90 6.69 13.34
C TYR A 103 -2.62 6.14 12.71
N THR A 104 -2.13 6.82 11.66
CA THR A 104 -0.86 6.53 10.98
C THR A 104 -0.08 7.82 10.75
N LYS A 105 1.06 7.77 10.04
CA LYS A 105 1.95 8.91 9.75
C LYS A 105 2.37 9.67 11.02
N LEU A 106 2.78 8.91 12.03
CA LEU A 106 3.26 9.47 13.29
C LEU A 106 4.58 10.23 13.05
N THR A 107 4.66 11.49 13.49
CA THR A 107 5.88 12.31 13.35
C THR A 107 6.85 12.15 14.51
N SER A 108 6.34 12.10 15.74
CA SER A 108 7.08 11.84 16.97
C SER A 108 6.16 11.18 18.00
N ALA A 109 6.68 10.69 19.11
CA ALA A 109 5.84 10.04 20.12
C ALA A 109 4.92 11.07 20.81
N PHE A 110 3.63 10.74 20.94
CA PHE A 110 2.71 11.46 21.81
C PHE A 110 3.09 11.24 23.29
N THR A 111 2.79 12.22 24.12
CA THR A 111 2.92 12.12 25.58
C THR A 111 1.70 11.38 26.14
N ALA A 112 1.89 10.55 27.16
CA ALA A 112 0.78 9.89 27.84
C ALA A 112 -0.18 10.92 28.45
N ASP A 113 -1.48 10.63 28.40
CA ASP A 113 -2.56 11.44 28.98
C ASP A 113 -2.67 12.89 28.48
N GLU A 114 -2.09 13.22 27.32
CA GLU A 114 -2.20 14.58 26.77
C GLU A 114 -3.53 14.83 26.04
N THR A 115 -3.95 16.09 26.01
CA THR A 115 -5.05 16.55 25.15
C THR A 115 -4.58 16.61 23.69
N TYR A 116 -5.43 16.16 22.78
CA TYR A 116 -5.18 16.28 21.34
C TYR A 116 -6.18 17.23 20.69
N ASN A 117 -5.69 17.99 19.71
CA ASN A 117 -6.46 18.94 18.94
C ASN A 117 -6.50 18.55 17.46
N VAL A 118 -7.52 19.05 16.76
CA VAL A 118 -7.59 19.04 15.30
C VAL A 118 -7.78 20.48 14.84
N GLY A 119 -6.84 20.99 14.05
CA GLY A 119 -6.87 22.37 13.58
C GLY A 119 -6.85 23.40 14.73
N GLY A 120 -6.22 23.08 15.86
CA GLY A 120 -6.12 23.95 17.04
C GLY A 120 -7.35 23.94 17.95
N THR A 121 -8.35 23.11 17.68
CA THR A 121 -9.50 22.89 18.59
C THR A 121 -9.36 21.54 19.28
N ASP A 122 -9.41 21.53 20.60
CA ASP A 122 -9.33 20.29 21.39
C ASP A 122 -10.48 19.34 21.07
N LYS A 123 -10.13 18.08 20.82
CA LYS A 123 -11.07 17.01 20.46
C LYS A 123 -11.20 15.93 21.52
N GLY A 124 -10.26 15.88 22.47
CA GLY A 124 -10.29 14.93 23.57
C GLY A 124 -8.94 14.80 24.24
N THR A 125 -8.79 13.75 25.05
CA THR A 125 -7.56 13.42 25.77
C THR A 125 -7.24 11.95 25.52
N PHE A 126 -5.96 11.63 25.29
CA PHE A 126 -5.53 10.24 25.31
C PHE A 126 -5.65 9.69 26.74
N THR A 127 -6.01 8.43 26.89
CA THR A 127 -6.24 7.82 28.21
C THR A 127 -5.47 6.51 28.40
N GLY A 128 -4.63 6.17 27.42
CA GLY A 128 -3.84 4.94 27.44
C GLY A 128 -2.65 5.05 26.51
N ASP A 129 -1.86 3.99 26.48
CA ASP A 129 -0.61 3.94 25.71
C ASP A 129 -0.87 3.77 24.20
N HIS A 130 -0.04 4.41 23.41
CA HIS A 130 -0.06 4.32 21.96
C HIS A 130 0.60 3.00 21.52
N SER A 131 -0.21 2.02 21.12
CA SER A 131 0.24 0.68 20.77
C SER A 131 0.32 0.51 19.25
N GLU A 132 1.52 0.24 18.72
CA GLU A 132 1.69 -0.09 17.30
C GLU A 132 0.95 -1.40 16.98
N ASN A 133 0.15 -1.39 15.91
CA ASN A 133 -0.67 -2.52 15.47
C ASN A 133 -1.60 -3.11 16.55
N GLY A 134 -2.06 -2.28 17.49
CA GLY A 134 -2.78 -2.69 18.70
C GLY A 134 -4.28 -3.02 18.56
N GLU A 135 -4.77 -3.35 17.36
CA GLU A 135 -6.20 -3.72 17.23
C GLU A 135 -6.50 -5.07 17.90
N THR A 136 -7.72 -5.20 18.43
CA THR A 136 -8.09 -6.36 19.27
C THR A 136 -8.40 -7.63 18.50
N THR A 137 -8.76 -7.53 17.21
CA THR A 137 -9.11 -8.67 16.37
C THR A 137 -8.29 -8.65 15.08
N SER A 138 -8.00 -9.83 14.53
CA SER A 138 -7.29 -9.96 13.26
C SER A 138 -8.04 -9.31 12.09
N GLN A 139 -9.38 -9.28 12.14
CA GLN A 139 -10.20 -8.60 11.15
C GLN A 139 -10.01 -7.08 11.22
N LEU A 140 -10.13 -6.48 12.40
CA LEU A 140 -9.92 -5.02 12.57
C LEU A 140 -8.48 -4.62 12.26
N HIS A 141 -7.51 -5.43 12.68
CA HIS A 141 -6.11 -5.24 12.34
C HIS A 141 -5.88 -5.18 10.81
N GLY A 142 -6.44 -6.14 10.06
CA GLY A 142 -6.36 -6.15 8.60
C GLY A 142 -7.06 -4.95 7.96
N VAL A 143 -8.18 -4.49 8.50
CA VAL A 143 -8.87 -3.28 8.03
C VAL A 143 -8.04 -2.03 8.30
N ALA A 144 -7.48 -1.87 9.51
CA ALA A 144 -6.65 -0.74 9.89
C ALA A 144 -5.36 -0.65 9.04
N LEU A 145 -4.70 -1.78 8.77
CA LEU A 145 -3.54 -1.82 7.86
C LEU A 145 -3.90 -1.37 6.45
N ASN A 146 -5.02 -1.84 5.89
CA ASN A 146 -5.46 -1.41 4.56
C ASN A 146 -5.78 0.09 4.52
N LEU A 147 -6.46 0.62 5.55
CA LEU A 147 -6.74 2.05 5.67
C LEU A 147 -5.47 2.90 5.85
N ALA A 148 -4.47 2.39 6.57
CA ALA A 148 -3.16 3.03 6.67
C ALA A 148 -2.46 3.06 5.30
N ALA A 149 -2.42 1.93 4.60
CA ALA A 149 -1.86 1.84 3.25
C ALA A 149 -2.55 2.79 2.27
N ASP A 150 -3.87 2.97 2.37
CA ASP A 150 -4.63 3.94 1.57
C ASP A 150 -4.13 5.37 1.78
N LYS A 151 -3.78 5.75 3.03
CA LYS A 151 -3.24 7.08 3.34
C LYS A 151 -1.88 7.33 2.70
N TYR A 152 -1.00 6.33 2.65
CA TYR A 152 0.30 6.46 1.96
C TYR A 152 0.13 6.41 0.43
N ARG A 153 -0.81 5.61 -0.08
CA ARG A 153 -1.11 5.56 -1.52
C ARG A 153 -1.68 6.88 -2.05
N ALA A 154 -2.35 7.65 -1.20
CA ALA A 154 -2.87 8.98 -1.53
C ALA A 154 -1.76 10.04 -1.65
N ASP A 155 -0.61 9.85 -0.99
CA ASP A 155 0.54 10.78 -1.09
C ASP A 155 1.28 10.64 -2.42
N ILE A 156 1.14 9.49 -3.08
CA ILE A 156 1.79 9.20 -4.35
C ILE A 156 0.97 9.80 -5.50
N ALA A 157 1.40 10.98 -5.95
CA ALA A 157 0.77 11.70 -7.05
C ALA A 157 1.31 11.25 -8.41
N ALA A 158 0.52 11.49 -9.46
CA ALA A 158 1.00 11.32 -10.83
C ALA A 158 2.06 12.37 -11.16
N PRO A 159 3.08 12.04 -11.99
CA PRO A 159 4.03 13.03 -12.49
C PRO A 159 3.29 14.20 -13.15
N THR A 160 3.68 15.43 -12.79
CA THR A 160 3.00 16.64 -13.28
C THR A 160 3.21 16.83 -14.78
N GLY A 161 2.37 17.65 -15.40
CA GLY A 161 2.44 17.95 -16.83
C GLY A 161 1.29 17.34 -17.64
N SER A 162 1.46 17.30 -18.96
CA SER A 162 0.37 17.02 -19.90
C SER A 162 0.59 15.74 -20.73
N GLY A 163 -0.46 15.31 -21.43
CA GLY A 163 -0.39 14.18 -22.36
C GLY A 163 -0.30 12.80 -21.71
N ALA A 164 0.12 11.80 -22.47
CA ALA A 164 0.42 10.46 -21.96
C ALA A 164 1.84 10.41 -21.35
N ILE A 165 2.08 9.49 -20.43
CA ILE A 165 3.46 9.18 -20.00
C ILE A 165 4.18 8.61 -21.22
N ARG A 166 5.31 9.22 -21.60
CA ARG A 166 6.07 8.85 -22.81
C ARG A 166 6.93 7.60 -22.60
N GLY A 167 7.30 7.33 -21.36
CA GLY A 167 8.07 6.15 -21.01
C GLY A 167 8.53 6.18 -19.56
N LEU A 168 8.99 5.02 -19.10
CA LEU A 168 9.65 4.82 -17.81
C LEU A 168 11.02 4.20 -18.09
N ALA A 169 12.05 4.64 -17.36
CA ALA A 169 13.38 4.03 -17.42
C ALA A 169 13.97 3.87 -16.03
N LEU A 170 14.65 2.75 -15.80
CA LEU A 170 15.48 2.55 -14.62
C LEU A 170 16.92 2.90 -14.96
N LEU A 171 17.53 3.80 -14.19
CA LEU A 171 18.94 4.16 -14.31
C LEU A 171 19.57 4.13 -12.91
N ASN A 172 20.60 3.31 -12.73
CA ASN A 172 21.31 3.11 -11.45
C ASN A 172 20.35 2.82 -10.27
N GLY A 173 19.34 1.98 -10.50
CA GLY A 173 18.34 1.60 -9.49
C GLY A 173 17.29 2.67 -9.19
N THR A 174 17.34 3.83 -9.85
CA THR A 174 16.32 4.88 -9.71
C THR A 174 15.38 4.87 -10.91
N LEU A 175 14.07 4.94 -10.64
CA LEU A 175 13.04 5.04 -11.68
C LEU A 175 12.91 6.48 -12.16
N TYR A 176 12.84 6.67 -13.47
CA TYR A 176 12.60 7.95 -14.12
C TYR A 176 11.38 7.86 -15.02
N ALA A 177 10.53 8.90 -14.98
CA ALA A 177 9.36 9.03 -15.84
C ALA A 177 9.54 10.20 -16.82
N PHE A 178 9.21 9.96 -18.09
CA PHE A 178 9.29 10.95 -19.15
C PHE A 178 7.89 11.44 -19.48
N ARG A 179 7.67 12.75 -19.42
CA ARG A 179 6.34 13.35 -19.67
C ARG A 179 6.48 14.79 -20.13
N ASP A 180 5.53 15.29 -20.91
CA ASP A 180 5.55 16.69 -21.34
C ASP A 180 5.24 17.63 -20.18
N ASN A 181 5.80 18.83 -20.22
CA ASN A 181 5.40 19.91 -19.34
C ASN A 181 3.91 20.26 -19.49
N ALA A 182 3.39 21.07 -18.58
CA ALA A 182 1.96 21.44 -18.60
C ALA A 182 1.52 22.09 -19.92
N GLY A 183 2.42 22.81 -20.60
CA GLY A 183 2.15 23.45 -21.89
C GLY A 183 2.34 22.56 -23.13
N GLY A 184 2.81 21.32 -22.98
CA GLY A 184 3.10 20.44 -24.13
C GLY A 184 4.25 20.91 -25.02
N THR A 185 5.10 21.83 -24.54
CA THR A 185 6.16 22.48 -25.34
C THR A 185 7.54 21.87 -25.15
N ALA A 186 7.75 21.10 -24.06
CA ALA A 186 9.02 20.44 -23.76
C ALA A 186 8.81 19.15 -22.97
N GLY A 187 9.69 18.17 -23.19
CA GLY A 187 9.76 16.94 -22.40
C GLY A 187 10.50 17.17 -21.07
N LEU A 188 9.95 16.64 -19.99
CA LEU A 188 10.52 16.63 -18.65
C LEU A 188 10.86 15.21 -18.22
N ILE A 189 11.88 15.11 -17.36
CA ILE A 189 12.30 13.86 -16.72
C ILE A 189 12.03 14.01 -15.23
N TYR A 190 11.16 13.16 -14.71
CA TYR A 190 10.84 13.07 -13.29
C TYR A 190 11.63 11.93 -12.67
N LYS A 191 12.37 12.23 -11.61
CA LYS A 191 13.04 11.23 -10.80
C LYS A 191 12.06 10.68 -9.76
N ALA A 192 12.04 9.38 -9.53
CA ALA A 192 11.39 8.81 -8.35
C ALA A 192 12.20 9.20 -7.10
N THR A 193 11.60 9.99 -6.24
CA THR A 193 12.17 10.53 -5.01
C THR A 193 11.09 10.65 -3.93
N ALA A 194 11.46 10.31 -2.69
CA ALA A 194 10.62 10.55 -1.53
C ALA A 194 10.56 12.03 -1.11
N SER A 195 11.35 12.89 -1.77
CA SER A 195 11.46 14.33 -1.53
C SER A 195 11.29 15.11 -2.83
#